data_AF-A0A938MXT9-F1
#
_entry.id   AF-A0A938MXT9-F1
#
_cell.length_a   1.000
_cell.length_b   1.000
_cell.length_c   1.000
_cell.angle_alpha   90.00
_cell.angle_beta   90.00
_cell.angle_gamma   90.00
#
_symmetry.space_group_name_H-M   'P 1'
#
loop_
_entity.id
_entity.type
_entity.pdbx_description
1 polymer ?
#
loop_
_entity_poly.entity_id
_entity_poly.type
_entity_poly.pdbx_seq_one_letter_code
_entity_poly.pdbx_strand_id
1 'polypeptide(L)' 'MAAGKYLFTSESVSMGHPDKLADQISDGVLDAIIGADPASRVA' A
#
# COMPACT_ATOMS: atom_id res chain seq x y z
N MET A 1 34.79 -0.65 9.01
CA MET A 1 33.84 -0.68 10.15
C MET A 1 33.33 -2.11 10.27
N ALA A 2 33.61 -2.81 11.37
CA ALA A 2 33.02 -4.14 11.60
C ALA A 2 31.51 -3.96 11.81
N ALA A 3 30.69 -4.61 10.98
CA ALA A 3 29.24 -4.59 11.15
C ALA A 3 28.89 -5.29 12.47
N GLY A 4 28.55 -4.51 13.50
CA GLY A 4 28.02 -5.04 14.75
C GLY A 4 26.73 -5.82 14.50
N LYS A 5 26.46 -6.84 15.33
CA LYS A 5 25.18 -7.57 15.29
C LYS A 5 24.05 -6.58 15.55
N TYR A 6 23.10 -6.46 14.63
CA TYR A 6 21.88 -5.67 14.79
C TYR A 6 20.66 -6.61 14.81
N LEU A 7 19.65 -6.27 15.62
CA LEU A 7 18.36 -6.94 15.62
C LEU A 7 17.35 -6.02 14.92
N PHE A 8 16.54 -6.58 14.03
CA PHE A 8 15.50 -5.88 13.28
C PHE A 8 14.24 -6.74 13.27
N THR A 9 13.09 -6.11 13.52
CA THR A 9 11.77 -6.74 13.48
C THR A 9 10.84 -5.92 12.61
N SER A 10 9.98 -6.60 11.86
CA SER A 10 8.98 -6.01 10.99
C SER A 10 7.67 -6.77 11.14
N GLU A 11 6.57 -6.09 10.87
CA GLU A 11 5.21 -6.62 10.93
C GLU A 11 4.49 -6.40 9.60
N SER A 12 3.44 -7.19 9.37
CA SER A 12 2.54 -7.07 8.24
C SER A 12 1.16 -7.50 8.70
N VAL A 13 0.12 -6.96 8.07
CA VAL A 13 -1.28 -7.33 8.31
C VAL A 13 -1.86 -8.01 7.08
N SER A 14 -2.91 -8.82 7.27
CA SER A 14 -3.57 -9.52 6.16
C SER A 14 -4.50 -8.57 5.39
N MET A 15 -4.95 -9.00 4.22
CA MET A 15 -5.91 -8.24 3.41
C MET A 15 -7.27 -8.03 4.09
N GLY A 16 -7.58 -8.79 5.14
CA GLY A 16 -8.79 -8.60 5.95
C GLY A 16 -8.64 -7.54 7.04
N HIS A 17 -7.44 -7.00 7.25
CA HIS A 17 -7.23 -5.90 8.19
C HIS A 17 -7.98 -4.64 7.68
N PRO A 18 -8.68 -3.89 8.55
CA PRO A 18 -9.46 -2.73 8.12
C PRO A 18 -8.62 -1.72 7.31
N ASP A 19 -7.37 -1.49 7.69
CA ASP A 19 -6.47 -0.60 6.92
C ASP A 19 -6.20 -1.13 5.51
N LYS A 20 -5.88 -2.42 5.37
CA LYS A 20 -5.64 -3.01 4.04
C LYS A 20 -6.90 -3.11 3.19
N LEU A 21 -8.05 -3.27 3.83
CA LEU A 21 -9.33 -3.21 3.15
C LEU A 21 -9.59 -1.80 2.60
N ALA A 22 -9.31 -0.75 3.39
CA ALA A 22 -9.43 0.62 2.95
C ALA A 22 -8.45 0.93 1.79
N ASP A 23 -7.19 0.50 1.91
CA ASP A 23 -6.19 0.60 0.84
C ASP A 23 -6.73 -0.03 -0.45
N GLN A 24 -7.23 -1.27 -0.38
CA GLN A 24 -7.72 -2.00 -1.56
C GLN A 24 -8.93 -1.31 -2.21
N ILE A 25 -9.82 -0.71 -1.42
CA ILE A 25 -10.95 0.07 -1.95
C ILE A 25 -10.43 1.34 -2.65
N SER A 26 -9.50 2.06 -2.03
CA SER A 26 -8.91 3.27 -2.57
C SER A 26 -8.20 3.01 -3.90
N ASP A 27 -7.39 1.94 -3.97
CA ASP A 27 -6.70 1.52 -5.18
C ASP A 27 -7.69 1.10 -6.28
N GLY A 28 -8.78 0.40 -5.92
CA GLY A 28 -9.82 0.05 -6.88
C GLY A 28 -10.49 1.27 -7.53
N VAL A 29 -10.66 2.36 -6.78
CA VAL A 29 -11.16 3.64 -7.31
C VAL A 29 -10.11 4.31 -8.21
N LEU A 30 -8.85 4.34 -7.78
CA LEU A 30 -7.73 4.86 -8.57
C LEU A 30 -7.62 4.15 -9.92
N ASP A 31 -7.67 2.82 -9.92
CA ASP A 31 -7.57 1.99 -11.12
C ASP A 31 -8.71 2.28 -12.11
N ALA A 32 -9.93 2.41 -11.60
CA ALA A 32 -11.09 2.73 -12.44
C ALA A 32 -10.96 4.12 -13.09
N ILE A 33 -10.45 5.11 -12.34
CA ILE A 33 -10.29 6.48 -12.82
C ILE A 33 -9.12 6.58 -13.82
N ILE A 34 -7.97 5.96 -13.54
CA ILE A 34 -6.83 5.89 -14.47
C ILE A 34 -7.20 5.13 -15.75
N GLY A 35 -7.97 4.05 -15.62
CA GLY A 35 -8.45 3.27 -16.76
C GLY A 35 -9.34 4.08 -17.71
N ALA A 36 -10.08 5.06 -17.20
CA ALA A 36 -10.91 5.96 -17.98
C ALA A 36 -10.15 7.18 -18.50
N ASP A 37 -9.29 7.80 -17.67
CA ASP A 37 -8.45 8.94 -18.02
C ASP A 37 -7.04 8.77 -17.42
N PRO A 38 -6.03 8.47 -18.25
CA PRO A 38 -4.65 8.33 -17.78
C PRO A 38 -4.02 9.60 -17.20
N ALA A 39 -4.58 10.79 -17.46
CA ALA A 39 -4.13 12.05 -16.91
C ALA A 39 -4.92 12.50 -15.67
N SER A 40 -5.82 11.63 -15.18
CA SER A 40 -6.64 11.88 -14.01
C SER A 40 -5.80 12.13 -12.75
N ARG A 41 -6.36 12.94 -11.84
CA ARG A 41 -5.75 13.27 -10.54
C ARG A 41 -6.65 12.75 -9.43
N VAL A 42 -6.14 11.80 -8.66
CA VAL A 42 -6.82 11.13 -7.54
C VAL A 42 -5.88 11.19 -6.33
N ALA A 43 -6.42 11.44 -5.13
CA ALA A 43 -5.68 11.53 -3.88
C ALA A 43 -6.46 10.89 -2.73
#